data_AF-A0A967RL66-F1
#
_entry.id   AF-A0A967RL66-F1
#
_cell.length_a   1.000
_cell.length_b   1.000
_cell.length_c   1.000
_cell.angle_alpha   90.00
_cell.angle_beta   90.00
_cell.angle_gamma   90.00
#
_symmetry.space_group_name_H-M   'P 1'
#
loop_
_entity.id
_entity.type
_entity.pdbx_description
1 polymer ?
#
loop_
_entity_poly.entity_id
_entity_poly.type
_entity_poly.pdbx_seq_one_letter_code
_entity_poly.pdbx_strand_id
1 'polypeptide(L)'
;MKAESKLLPTEEVVKKFVNDGDLVCFGGFTHGIPFAVGHEMIRQKKKNLKVCKETPDLLVDQMIAAGCVKHTIFSWAGNPGVGLLHAFRRAIEKGIPQPITYEEYTHFIMAARYFAGASGIPFIPISAGVVGSDLVTHRKNLKTMECPYT
;
A
#
# COMPACT_ATOMS: atom_id res chain seq x y z
N MET A 1 25.80 -24.43 7.32
CA MET A 1 26.23 -23.06 6.93
C MET A 1 25.75 -22.08 7.99
N LYS A 2 26.62 -21.21 8.53
CA LYS A 2 26.17 -20.07 9.33
C LYS A 2 25.52 -19.07 8.38
N ALA A 3 24.30 -18.64 8.68
CA ALA A 3 23.66 -17.57 7.93
C ALA A 3 24.47 -16.27 8.12
N GLU A 4 24.69 -15.53 7.05
CA GLU A 4 25.28 -14.20 7.14
C GLU A 4 24.36 -13.25 7.93
N SER A 5 24.97 -12.31 8.65
CA SER A 5 24.23 -11.27 9.37
C SER A 5 23.43 -10.41 8.39
N LYS A 6 22.18 -10.12 8.74
CA LYS A 6 21.28 -9.22 7.98
C LYS A 6 21.10 -7.85 8.66
N LEU A 7 21.87 -7.58 9.72
CA LEU A 7 21.81 -6.31 10.43
C LEU A 7 22.51 -5.22 9.60
N LEU A 8 21.76 -4.17 9.26
CA LEU A 8 22.23 -3.03 8.47
C LEU A 8 21.66 -1.73 9.06
N PRO A 9 22.39 -0.61 9.00
CA PRO A 9 21.84 0.71 9.29
C PRO A 9 20.66 1.05 8.37
N THR A 10 19.65 1.76 8.88
CA THR A 10 18.43 2.09 8.10
C THR A 10 18.74 2.84 6.80
N GLU A 11 19.73 3.74 6.81
CA GLU A 11 20.18 4.46 5.62
C GLU A 11 20.64 3.49 4.52
N GLU A 12 21.47 2.51 4.88
CA GLU A 12 21.96 1.49 3.95
C GLU A 12 20.83 0.59 3.45
N VAL A 13 19.89 0.22 4.32
CA VAL A 13 18.71 -0.58 3.94
C VAL A 13 17.91 0.14 2.86
N VAL A 14 17.56 1.40 3.07
CA VAL A 14 16.77 2.17 2.10
C VAL A 14 17.56 2.42 0.82
N LYS A 15 18.85 2.72 0.93
CA LYS A 15 19.71 2.96 -0.23
C LYS A 15 19.85 1.72 -1.12
N LYS A 16 19.97 0.54 -0.50
CA LYS A 16 20.24 -0.73 -1.19
C LYS A 16 18.99 -1.40 -1.73
N PHE A 17 17.87 -1.33 -1.01
CA PHE A 17 16.69 -2.17 -1.29
C PHE A 17 15.46 -1.40 -1.74
N VAL A 18 15.51 -0.06 -1.81
CA VAL A 18 14.39 0.76 -2.26
C VAL A 18 14.84 1.62 -3.42
N ASN A 19 14.24 1.43 -4.58
CA ASN A 19 14.46 2.22 -5.77
C ASN A 19 13.25 3.11 -6.07
N ASP A 20 13.47 4.14 -6.87
CA ASP A 20 12.38 4.95 -7.38
C ASP A 20 11.46 4.09 -8.25
N GLY A 21 10.15 4.24 -8.09
CA GLY A 21 9.16 3.45 -8.83
C GLY A 21 8.77 2.11 -8.19
N ASP A 22 9.44 1.67 -7.14
CA ASP A 22 9.17 0.38 -6.49
C ASP A 22 7.75 0.31 -5.90
N LEU A 23 7.22 -0.92 -5.88
CA LEU A 23 6.06 -1.27 -5.07
C LEU A 23 6.54 -1.57 -3.65
N VAL A 24 6.18 -0.71 -2.70
CA VAL A 24 6.53 -0.86 -1.29
C VAL A 24 5.30 -1.23 -0.48
N CYS A 25 5.42 -2.29 0.32
CA CYS A 25 4.40 -2.73 1.26
C CYS A 25 4.84 -2.37 2.68
N PHE A 26 4.01 -1.61 3.40
CA PHE A 26 4.27 -1.30 4.81
C PHE A 26 3.38 -2.14 5.71
N GLY A 27 4.01 -2.85 6.64
CA GLY A 27 3.29 -3.52 7.73
C GLY A 27 2.72 -2.54 8.76
N GLY A 28 2.16 -3.11 9.83
CA GLY A 28 1.60 -2.38 10.96
C GLY A 28 0.19 -1.84 10.71
N PHE A 29 -0.61 -1.81 11.77
CA PHE A 29 -1.99 -1.30 11.79
C PHE A 29 -2.20 -0.63 13.14
N THR A 30 -2.37 0.70 13.17
CA THR A 30 -2.33 1.57 14.38
C THR A 30 -1.02 1.54 15.18
N HIS A 31 -0.36 0.39 15.24
CA HIS A 31 0.91 0.10 15.92
C HIS A 31 1.88 -0.59 14.95
N GLY A 32 3.17 -0.58 15.29
CA GLY A 32 4.20 -1.24 14.48
C GLY A 32 4.42 -0.57 13.11
N ILE A 33 4.04 0.70 12.97
CA ILE A 33 4.27 1.45 11.73
C ILE A 33 5.78 1.73 11.59
N PRO A 34 6.42 1.36 10.47
CA PRO A 34 7.87 1.47 10.30
C PRO A 34 8.30 2.92 9.96
N PHE A 35 8.01 3.87 10.86
CA PHE A 35 8.31 5.29 10.67
C PHE A 35 9.78 5.56 10.34
N ALA A 36 10.71 4.88 11.01
CA ALA A 36 12.14 5.08 10.79
C ALA A 36 12.54 4.83 9.32
N VAL A 37 12.04 3.74 8.71
CA VAL A 37 12.32 3.38 7.32
C VAL A 37 11.62 4.36 6.37
N GLY A 38 10.35 4.68 6.61
CA GLY A 38 9.62 5.61 5.76
C GLY A 38 10.16 7.04 5.79
N HIS A 39 10.58 7.53 6.97
CA HIS A 39 11.28 8.81 7.09
C HIS A 39 12.64 8.80 6.40
N GLU A 40 13.32 7.66 6.40
CA GLU A 40 14.58 7.51 5.67
C GLU A 40 14.37 7.54 4.16
N MET A 41 13.30 6.92 3.65
CA MET A 41 12.88 7.06 2.24
C MET A 41 12.62 8.54 1.88
N ILE A 42 11.99 9.31 2.78
CA ILE A 42 11.79 10.76 2.59
C ILE A 42 13.12 11.50 2.56
N ARG A 43 14.03 11.25 3.51
CA ARG A 43 15.36 11.90 3.56
C ARG A 43 16.18 11.63 2.31
N GLN A 44 16.16 10.41 1.81
CA GLN A 44 16.83 10.01 0.58
C GLN A 44 16.06 10.44 -0.69
N LYS A 45 14.92 11.13 -0.54
CA LYS A 45 14.09 11.66 -1.62
C LYS A 45 13.67 10.59 -2.62
N LYS A 46 13.35 9.39 -2.16
CA LYS A 46 12.78 8.33 -3.02
C LYS A 46 11.52 8.86 -3.71
N LYS A 47 11.34 8.53 -4.99
CA LYS A 47 10.27 9.07 -5.83
C LYS A 47 9.49 7.98 -6.54
N ASN A 48 8.32 8.36 -7.03
CA ASN A 48 7.46 7.55 -7.87
C ASN A 48 7.02 6.22 -7.24
N LEU A 49 7.08 6.09 -5.91
CA LEU A 49 6.75 4.86 -5.22
C LEU A 49 5.28 4.51 -5.38
N LYS A 50 5.00 3.21 -5.53
CA LYS A 50 3.66 2.65 -5.41
C LYS A 50 3.54 2.09 -4.00
N VAL A 51 2.66 2.63 -3.17
CA VAL A 51 2.50 2.19 -1.78
C VAL A 51 1.30 1.25 -1.69
N CYS A 52 1.53 0.03 -1.22
CA CYS A 52 0.48 -0.95 -0.93
C CYS A 52 0.36 -1.13 0.59
N LYS A 53 -0.75 -0.67 1.15
CA LYS A 53 -1.03 -0.78 2.58
C LYS A 53 -2.54 -0.80 2.79
N GLU A 54 -3.06 -1.75 3.56
CA GLU A 54 -4.50 -1.84 3.80
C GLU A 54 -5.07 -0.54 4.38
N THR A 55 -4.31 0.07 5.29
CA THR A 55 -4.70 1.27 6.03
C THR A 55 -3.61 2.32 5.95
N PRO A 56 -3.48 3.09 4.84
CA PRO A 56 -2.55 4.20 4.77
C PRO A 56 -2.74 5.11 5.97
N ASP A 57 -1.65 5.32 6.71
CA ASP A 57 -1.63 6.04 7.98
C ASP A 57 -0.83 7.34 7.84
N LEU A 58 -0.47 7.94 8.99
CA LEU A 58 0.32 9.17 9.03
C LEU A 58 1.65 9.06 8.28
N LEU A 59 2.30 7.89 8.27
CA LEU A 59 3.56 7.72 7.54
C LEU A 59 3.32 7.90 6.03
N VAL A 60 2.28 7.26 5.49
CA VAL A 60 1.96 7.36 4.06
C VAL A 60 1.55 8.80 3.72
N ASP A 61 0.80 9.48 4.59
CA ASP A 61 0.42 10.89 4.40
C ASP A 61 1.66 11.81 4.36
N GLN A 62 2.63 11.59 5.25
CA GLN A 62 3.92 12.31 5.25
C GLN A 62 4.72 12.04 3.98
N MET A 63 4.76 10.79 3.50
CA MET A 63 5.45 10.43 2.25
C MET A 63 4.76 11.05 1.02
N ILE A 64 3.43 11.14 1.00
CA ILE A 64 2.68 11.86 -0.05
C ILE A 64 3.00 13.36 0.02
N ALA A 65 2.99 13.96 1.21
CA ALA A 65 3.34 15.36 1.41
C ALA A 65 4.77 15.68 0.94
N ALA A 66 5.70 14.74 1.09
CA ALA A 66 7.08 14.85 0.62
C ALA A 66 7.25 14.58 -0.90
N GLY A 67 6.19 14.20 -1.62
CA GLY A 67 6.25 13.89 -3.06
C GLY A 67 6.86 12.52 -3.40
N CYS A 68 7.00 11.63 -2.42
CA CYS A 68 7.61 10.31 -2.63
C CYS A 68 6.69 9.33 -3.37
N VAL A 69 5.38 9.47 -3.18
CA VAL A 69 4.37 8.50 -3.62
C VAL A 69 3.71 8.96 -4.92
N LYS A 70 3.53 8.03 -5.87
CA LYS A 70 2.81 8.25 -7.14
C LYS A 70 1.51 7.48 -7.23
N HIS A 71 1.42 6.34 -6.54
CA HIS A 71 0.27 5.46 -6.57
C HIS A 71 0.02 4.84 -5.19
N THR A 72 -1.24 4.64 -4.82
CA THR A 72 -1.62 3.96 -3.56
C THR A 72 -2.59 2.81 -3.82
N ILE A 73 -2.32 1.66 -3.22
CA ILE A 73 -3.21 0.49 -3.21
C ILE A 73 -3.62 0.27 -1.76
N PHE A 74 -4.91 0.40 -1.47
CA PHE A 74 -5.39 0.44 -0.09
C PHE A 74 -6.81 -0.07 0.08
N SER A 75 -7.28 -0.12 1.33
CA SER A 75 -8.67 -0.43 1.64
C SER A 75 -9.42 0.60 2.47
N TRP A 76 -8.70 1.36 3.31
CA TRP A 76 -9.27 2.49 4.01
C TRP A 76 -8.17 3.52 4.30
N ALA A 77 -8.36 4.78 3.90
CA ALA A 77 -7.36 5.83 4.09
C ALA A 77 -7.76 6.75 5.25
N GLY A 78 -7.01 6.68 6.35
CA GLY A 78 -7.29 7.45 7.57
C GLY A 78 -6.36 7.03 8.69
N ASN A 79 -6.35 7.81 9.78
CA ASN A 79 -5.64 7.44 10.99
C ASN A 79 -6.65 7.19 12.12
N PRO A 80 -6.86 5.93 12.54
CA PRO A 80 -7.86 5.60 13.55
C PRO A 80 -7.64 6.39 14.84
N GLY A 81 -8.65 7.17 15.26
CA GLY A 81 -8.58 8.01 16.46
C GLY A 81 -7.81 9.32 16.32
N VAL A 82 -7.17 9.60 15.17
CA VAL A 82 -6.41 10.84 14.94
C VAL A 82 -7.06 11.72 13.88
N GLY A 83 -7.64 11.14 12.83
CA GLY A 83 -8.40 11.88 11.82
C GLY A 83 -8.04 11.54 10.38
N LEU A 84 -8.29 12.50 9.49
CA LEU A 84 -8.15 12.34 8.05
C LEU A 84 -6.70 12.49 7.58
N LEU A 85 -6.39 11.87 6.45
CA LEU A 85 -5.11 12.05 5.75
C LEU A 85 -5.19 13.28 4.85
N HIS A 86 -4.65 14.41 5.31
CA HIS A 86 -4.81 15.69 4.62
C HIS A 86 -3.97 15.77 3.35
N ALA A 87 -2.75 15.23 3.34
CA ALA A 87 -1.91 15.23 2.16
C ALA A 87 -2.44 14.28 1.09
N PHE A 88 -2.96 13.11 1.48
CA PHE A 88 -3.62 12.17 0.60
C PHE A 88 -4.81 12.82 -0.12
N ARG A 89 -5.75 13.41 0.63
CA ARG A 89 -6.90 14.11 0.04
C ARG A 89 -6.47 15.24 -0.88
N ARG A 90 -5.54 16.08 -0.42
CA ARG A 90 -5.02 17.20 -1.20
C ARG A 90 -4.32 16.74 -2.48
N ALA A 91 -3.59 15.64 -2.46
CA ALA A 91 -2.90 15.09 -3.64
C ALA A 91 -3.88 14.49 -4.65
N ILE A 92 -4.95 13.83 -4.19
CA ILE A 92 -5.99 13.26 -5.07
C ILE A 92 -6.91 14.36 -5.62
N GLU A 93 -7.47 15.20 -4.75
CA GLU A 93 -8.49 16.19 -5.12
C GLU A 93 -7.89 17.38 -5.87
N LYS A 94 -6.64 17.76 -5.56
CA LYS A 94 -6.02 19.00 -6.05
C LYS A 94 -4.67 18.80 -6.74
N GLY A 95 -4.11 17.59 -6.73
CA GLY A 95 -2.82 17.32 -7.34
C GLY A 95 -1.62 17.94 -6.61
N ILE A 96 -1.73 18.24 -5.31
CA ILE A 96 -0.68 18.93 -4.53
C ILE A 96 -0.10 17.98 -3.45
N PRO A 97 1.24 17.79 -3.36
CA PRO A 97 2.28 18.46 -4.15
C PRO A 97 2.42 17.93 -5.58
N GLN A 98 1.86 16.74 -5.85
CA GLN A 98 1.76 16.16 -7.17
C GLN A 98 0.50 15.28 -7.26
N PRO A 99 -0.05 15.07 -8.46
CA PRO A 99 -1.17 14.15 -8.64
C PRO A 99 -0.71 12.71 -8.40
N ILE A 100 -1.48 12.02 -7.55
CA ILE A 100 -1.34 10.59 -7.29
C ILE A 100 -2.57 9.84 -7.81
N THR A 101 -2.36 8.61 -8.24
CA THR A 101 -3.45 7.69 -8.58
C THR A 101 -3.67 6.69 -7.45
N TYR A 102 -4.80 5.99 -7.47
CA TYR A 102 -5.11 5.04 -6.41
C TYR A 102 -5.94 3.84 -6.89
N GLU A 103 -5.82 2.74 -6.15
CA GLU A 103 -6.68 1.58 -6.22
C GLU A 103 -7.19 1.24 -4.81
N GLU A 104 -8.49 1.36 -4.61
CA GLU A 104 -9.16 0.98 -3.37
C GLU A 104 -9.84 -0.39 -3.51
N TYR A 105 -9.74 -1.23 -2.48
CA TYR A 105 -10.39 -2.54 -2.36
C TYR A 105 -11.04 -2.66 -0.98
N THR A 106 -11.93 -3.63 -0.75
CA THR A 106 -12.31 -3.92 0.64
C THR A 106 -11.12 -4.46 1.43
N HIS A 107 -11.15 -4.30 2.75
CA HIS A 107 -10.08 -4.77 3.63
C HIS A 107 -9.83 -6.28 3.46
N PHE A 108 -10.90 -7.07 3.36
CA PHE A 108 -10.81 -8.51 3.14
C PHE A 108 -10.18 -8.88 1.79
N ILE A 109 -10.47 -8.14 0.71
CA ILE A 109 -9.81 -8.36 -0.59
C ILE A 109 -8.30 -8.12 -0.47
N MET A 110 -7.87 -7.06 0.24
CA MET A 110 -6.43 -6.81 0.44
C MET A 110 -5.75 -7.97 1.17
N ALA A 111 -6.34 -8.42 2.29
CA ALA A 111 -5.83 -9.56 3.04
C ALA A 111 -5.74 -10.84 2.18
N ALA A 112 -6.79 -11.12 1.38
CA ALA A 112 -6.80 -12.24 0.45
C ALA A 112 -5.71 -12.11 -0.64
N ARG A 113 -5.45 -10.90 -1.15
CA ARG A 113 -4.36 -10.66 -2.11
C ARG A 113 -2.98 -10.91 -1.50
N TYR A 114 -2.76 -10.49 -0.26
CA TYR A 114 -1.53 -10.83 0.45
C TYR A 114 -1.39 -12.33 0.69
N PHE A 115 -2.47 -12.99 1.10
CA PHE A 115 -2.47 -14.44 1.30
C PHE A 115 -2.19 -15.20 0.00
N ALA A 116 -2.77 -14.76 -1.12
CA ALA A 116 -2.53 -15.36 -2.43
C ALA A 116 -1.05 -15.28 -2.81
N GLY A 117 -0.45 -14.09 -2.70
CA GLY A 117 0.96 -13.87 -2.97
C GLY A 117 1.89 -14.67 -2.05
N ALA A 118 1.58 -14.70 -0.76
CA ALA A 118 2.34 -15.50 0.22
C ALA A 118 2.22 -17.01 -0.02
N SER A 119 1.08 -17.47 -0.52
CA SER A 119 0.82 -18.88 -0.83
C SER A 119 1.28 -19.30 -2.24
N GLY A 120 1.76 -18.36 -3.05
CA GLY A 120 2.19 -18.63 -4.43
C GLY A 120 1.06 -18.98 -5.39
N ILE A 121 -0.20 -18.62 -5.07
CA ILE A 121 -1.36 -18.84 -5.93
C ILE A 121 -1.74 -17.54 -6.66
N PRO A 122 -2.25 -17.62 -7.90
CA PRO A 122 -2.50 -16.43 -8.71
C PRO A 122 -3.69 -15.59 -8.25
N PHE A 123 -4.68 -16.19 -7.56
CA PHE A 123 -5.86 -15.50 -7.06
C PHE A 123 -6.55 -16.32 -5.96
N ILE A 124 -7.47 -15.69 -5.24
CA ILE A 124 -8.43 -16.33 -4.32
C ILE A 124 -9.84 -15.92 -4.74
N PRO A 125 -10.78 -16.86 -4.91
CA PRO A 125 -12.17 -16.51 -5.16
C PRO A 125 -12.80 -15.88 -3.91
N ILE A 126 -13.45 -14.73 -4.07
CA ILE A 126 -14.12 -14.00 -2.99
C ILE A 126 -15.52 -13.61 -3.46
N SER A 127 -16.54 -14.01 -2.72
CA SER A 127 -17.93 -13.64 -2.97
C SER A 127 -18.38 -12.45 -2.11
N ALA A 128 -18.03 -12.47 -0.82
CA ALA A 128 -18.49 -11.51 0.17
C ALA A 128 -17.93 -10.10 -0.06
N GLY A 129 -18.81 -9.11 -0.12
CA GLY A 129 -18.46 -7.68 -0.20
C GLY A 129 -17.92 -7.20 -1.55
N VAL A 130 -17.90 -8.07 -2.57
CA VAL A 130 -17.46 -7.72 -3.93
C VAL A 130 -18.65 -7.71 -4.88
N VAL A 131 -19.41 -8.81 -4.91
CA VAL A 131 -20.59 -8.95 -5.76
C VAL A 131 -21.68 -7.98 -5.27
N GLY A 132 -22.17 -7.14 -6.18
CA GLY A 132 -23.16 -6.10 -5.88
C GLY A 132 -22.57 -4.75 -5.41
N SER A 133 -21.24 -4.62 -5.36
CA SER A 133 -20.58 -3.32 -5.11
C SER A 133 -20.04 -2.69 -6.39
N ASP A 134 -19.86 -1.37 -6.38
CA ASP A 134 -19.20 -0.63 -7.47
C ASP A 134 -17.70 -0.93 -7.59
N LEU A 135 -17.11 -1.70 -6.68
CA LEU A 135 -15.70 -2.11 -6.81
C LEU A 135 -15.47 -2.91 -8.09
N VAL A 136 -16.44 -3.74 -8.50
CA VAL A 136 -16.33 -4.55 -9.72
C VAL A 136 -16.30 -3.68 -10.98
N THR A 137 -17.03 -2.56 -10.99
CA THR A 137 -17.06 -1.63 -12.13
C THR A 137 -15.81 -0.76 -12.20
N HIS A 138 -15.22 -0.43 -11.04
CA HIS A 138 -14.05 0.45 -10.95
C HIS A 138 -12.70 -0.28 -10.89
N ARG A 139 -12.67 -1.62 -10.79
CA ARG A 139 -11.42 -2.41 -10.68
C ARG A 139 -11.31 -3.47 -11.75
N LYS A 140 -10.49 -3.17 -12.76
CA LYS A 140 -10.14 -4.10 -13.85
C LYS A 140 -9.42 -5.37 -13.40
N ASN A 141 -8.80 -5.34 -12.21
CA ASN A 141 -8.08 -6.47 -11.63
C ASN A 141 -9.00 -7.43 -10.87
N LEU A 142 -10.28 -7.07 -10.67
CA LEU A 142 -11.30 -7.99 -10.17
C LEU A 142 -11.98 -8.65 -11.37
N LYS A 143 -11.97 -9.99 -11.39
CA LYS A 143 -12.61 -10.78 -12.44
C LYS A 143 -13.62 -11.73 -11.82
N THR A 144 -14.74 -11.91 -12.50
CA THR A 144 -15.72 -12.93 -12.16
C THR A 144 -15.26 -14.29 -12.68
N MET A 145 -15.65 -15.34 -11.98
CA MET A 145 -15.49 -16.72 -12.42
C MET A 145 -16.72 -17.51 -11.97
N GLU A 146 -17.07 -18.53 -12.75
CA GLU A 146 -18.05 -19.52 -12.32
C GLU A 146 -17.39 -20.53 -11.39
N CYS A 147 -18.12 -20.93 -10.35
CA CYS A 147 -17.65 -21.96 -9.43
C CYS A 147 -17.65 -23.30 -10.17
N PRO A 148 -16.53 -24.04 -10.23
CA PRO A 148 -16.49 -25.31 -10.95
C PRO A 148 -17.26 -26.45 -10.25
N TYR A 149 -17.77 -26.21 -9.04
CA TYR A 149 -18.46 -27.20 -8.21
C TYR A 149 -19.96 -26.94 -8.05
N THR A 150 -20.48 -25.81 -8.54
CA THR A 150 -21.90 -25.43 -8.51
C THR A 150 -22.28 -24.79 -9.82
#